data_AF-A0A1M6WV91-F1
#
_entry.id   AF-A0A1M6WV91-F1
#
_cell.length_a   1.000
_cell.length_b   1.000
_cell.length_c   1.000
_cell.angle_alpha   90.00
_cell.angle_beta   90.00
_cell.angle_gamma   90.00
#
_symmetry.space_group_name_H-M   'P 1'
#
loop_
_entity.id
_entity.type
_entity.pdbx_description
1 polymer ?
#
loop_
_entity_poly.entity_id
_entity_poly.type
_entity_poly.pdbx_seq_one_letter_code
_entity_poly.pdbx_strand_id
1 'polypeptide(L)'
;MYKKHTKEEWAKAYELYKDGYDSPSISRMTGLELSEIKRHIRLFRQTGFWQTDRKPNVRATSALKKAVIDEVIKKSLSYAETVAKYDLSFCCLKKWLRKYRHGGYEEL
;
A
#
# COMPACT_ATOMS: atom_id res chain seq x y z
N MET A 1 -13.93 8.22 -16.91
CA MET A 1 -14.50 6.88 -16.64
C MET A 1 -13.38 6.03 -16.04
N TYR A 2 -13.45 5.67 -14.76
CA TYR A 2 -12.39 4.92 -14.06
C TYR A 2 -12.40 3.46 -14.53
N LYS A 3 -11.42 3.06 -15.34
CA LYS A 3 -11.20 1.64 -15.69
C LYS A 3 -10.35 1.02 -14.60
N LYS A 4 -10.84 -0.06 -13.98
CA LYS A 4 -10.02 -0.85 -13.07
C LYS A 4 -9.06 -1.69 -13.89
N HIS A 5 -7.77 -1.50 -13.64
CA HIS A 5 -6.73 -2.25 -14.30
C HIS A 5 -6.48 -3.60 -13.64
N THR A 6 -6.28 -4.63 -14.45
CA THR A 6 -6.09 -6.01 -13.97
C THR A 6 -4.65 -6.24 -13.51
N LYS A 7 -4.42 -7.31 -12.74
CA LYS A 7 -3.07 -7.74 -12.31
C LYS A 7 -2.13 -7.93 -13.50
N GLU A 8 -2.64 -8.42 -14.63
CA GLU A 8 -1.87 -8.67 -15.85
C GLU A 8 -1.35 -7.37 -16.46
N GLU A 9 -2.16 -6.31 -16.48
CA GLU A 9 -1.74 -5.00 -16.98
C GLU A 9 -0.62 -4.40 -16.12
N TRP A 10 -0.70 -4.54 -14.79
CA TRP A 10 0.36 -4.11 -13.88
C TRP A 10 1.63 -4.94 -14.01
N ALA A 11 1.52 -6.24 -14.22
CA ALA A 11 2.66 -7.11 -14.50
C ALA A 11 3.37 -6.69 -15.79
N LYS A 12 2.62 -6.42 -16.87
CA LYS A 12 3.19 -5.91 -18.12
C LYS A 12 3.89 -4.56 -17.93
N ALA A 13 3.29 -3.64 -17.17
CA ALA A 13 3.91 -2.35 -16.85
C ALA A 13 5.21 -2.51 -16.05
N TYR A 14 5.29 -3.53 -15.19
CA TYR A 14 6.48 -3.83 -14.40
C TYR A 14 7.61 -4.44 -15.23
N GLU A 15 7.30 -5.34 -16.16
CA GLU A 15 8.31 -5.87 -17.10
C GLU A 15 8.90 -4.74 -17.96
N LEU A 16 8.07 -3.85 -18.50
CA LEU A 16 8.55 -2.66 -19.21
C LEU A 16 9.44 -1.76 -18.33
N TYR A 17 9.08 -1.59 -17.05
CA TYR A 17 9.92 -0.85 -16.11
C TYR A 17 11.28 -1.53 -15.88
N LYS A 18 11.29 -2.87 -15.80
CA LYS A 18 12.52 -3.67 -15.66
C LYS A 18 13.40 -3.62 -16.91
N ASP A 19 12.80 -3.51 -18.08
CA ASP A 19 13.48 -3.29 -19.36
C ASP A 19 14.05 -1.86 -19.51
N GLY A 20 13.82 -0.99 -18.52
CA GLY A 20 14.42 0.34 -18.44
C GLY A 20 13.56 1.46 -19.02
N TYR A 21 12.31 1.19 -19.38
CA TYR A 21 11.39 2.23 -19.85
C TYR A 21 10.98 3.18 -18.72
N ASP A 22 10.89 4.47 -19.03
CA ASP A 22 10.42 5.49 -18.10
C ASP A 22 8.88 5.44 -17.94
N SER A 23 8.37 5.90 -16.80
CA SER A 23 6.93 5.85 -16.49
C SER A 23 6.04 6.54 -17.55
N PRO A 24 6.43 7.69 -18.16
CA PRO A 24 5.72 8.25 -19.31
C PRO A 24 5.61 7.31 -20.51
N SER A 25 6.70 6.64 -20.90
CA SER A 25 6.68 5.68 -22.01
C SER A 25 5.78 4.49 -21.71
N ILE A 26 5.86 3.94 -20.49
CA ILE A 26 4.98 2.85 -20.04
C ILE A 26 3.51 3.27 -20.10
N SER A 27 3.20 4.50 -19.66
CA SER A 27 1.84 5.06 -19.72
C SER A 27 1.31 5.12 -21.15
N ARG A 28 2.12 5.59 -22.11
CA ARG A 28 1.74 5.62 -23.54
C ARG A 28 1.53 4.22 -24.13
N MET A 29 2.35 3.25 -23.75
CA MET A 29 2.29 1.89 -24.29
C MET A 29 1.15 1.04 -23.71
N THR A 30 0.80 1.29 -22.45
CA THR A 30 -0.19 0.48 -21.71
C THR A 30 -1.54 1.18 -21.55
N GLY A 31 -1.59 2.50 -21.72
CA GLY A 31 -2.77 3.31 -21.41
C GLY A 31 -3.00 3.52 -19.90
N LEU A 32 -2.09 3.03 -19.04
CA LEU A 32 -2.17 3.18 -17.59
C LEU A 32 -1.82 4.61 -17.17
N GLU A 33 -2.45 5.08 -16.09
CA GLU A 33 -2.18 6.41 -15.54
C GLU A 33 -0.80 6.45 -14.86
N LEU A 34 -0.06 7.53 -15.09
CA LEU A 34 1.34 7.66 -14.69
C LEU A 34 1.53 7.60 -13.17
N SER A 35 0.62 8.21 -12.40
CA SER A 35 0.67 8.20 -10.94
C SER A 35 0.38 6.80 -10.40
N GLU A 36 -0.56 6.06 -11.01
CA GLU A 36 -0.84 4.67 -10.67
C GLU A 36 0.32 3.74 -10.99
N ILE A 37 0.99 3.88 -12.15
CA ILE A 37 2.19 3.11 -12.50
C ILE A 37 3.26 3.25 -11.39
N LYS A 38 3.60 4.49 -11.04
CA LYS A 38 4.60 4.77 -9.99
C LYS A 38 4.18 4.18 -8.65
N ARG A 39 2.90 4.32 -8.28
CA ARG A 39 2.35 3.77 -7.03
C ARG A 39 2.45 2.24 -7.00
N HIS A 40 2.00 1.57 -8.05
CA HIS A 40 1.97 0.11 -8.13
C HIS A 40 3.38 -0.50 -8.19
N ILE A 41 4.31 0.07 -8.96
CA ILE A 41 5.71 -0.38 -8.98
C ILE A 41 6.34 -0.22 -7.60
N ARG A 42 6.13 0.92 -6.93
CA ARG A 42 6.66 1.14 -5.57
C ARG A 42 6.09 0.12 -4.59
N LEU A 43 4.78 -0.12 -4.61
CA LEU A 43 4.14 -1.09 -3.73
C LEU A 43 4.67 -2.49 -4.00
N PHE A 44 4.73 -2.92 -5.26
CA PHE A 44 5.26 -4.23 -5.63
C PHE A 44 6.71 -4.43 -5.18
N ARG A 45 7.57 -3.41 -5.31
CA ARG A 45 8.95 -3.47 -4.79
C ARG A 45 9.04 -3.61 -3.27
N GLN A 46 8.05 -3.08 -2.55
CA GLN A 46 8.02 -3.12 -1.08
C GLN A 46 7.39 -4.41 -0.54
N THR A 47 6.38 -4.93 -1.23
CA THR A 47 5.53 -6.01 -0.71
C THR A 47 5.75 -7.33 -1.42
N GLY A 48 6.20 -7.31 -2.68
CA GLY A 48 6.34 -8.48 -3.55
C GLY A 48 5.02 -8.97 -4.16
N PHE A 49 3.90 -8.28 -3.91
CA PHE A 49 2.58 -8.69 -4.41
C PHE A 49 1.76 -7.53 -4.99
N TRP A 50 0.99 -7.84 -6.04
CA TRP A 50 0.10 -6.90 -6.70
C TRP A 50 -1.17 -6.67 -5.88
N GLN A 51 -1.32 -5.46 -5.32
CA GLN A 51 -2.50 -5.05 -4.56
C GLN A 51 -3.58 -4.45 -5.49
N THR A 52 -4.19 -5.29 -6.33
CA THR A 52 -5.26 -4.87 -7.26
C THR A 52 -6.66 -4.98 -6.69
N ASP A 53 -6.84 -5.85 -5.71
CA ASP A 53 -8.15 -6.11 -5.11
C ASP A 53 -8.55 -5.03 -4.11
N ARG A 54 -9.87 -4.84 -3.97
CA ARG A 54 -10.41 -3.95 -2.95
C ARG A 54 -10.16 -4.60 -1.59
N LYS A 55 -9.41 -3.91 -0.74
CA LYS A 55 -9.21 -4.31 0.65
C LYS A 55 -10.55 -4.53 1.36
N PRO A 56 -10.80 -5.68 1.99
CA PRO A 56 -12.01 -5.89 2.77
C PRO A 56 -12.10 -4.85 3.88
N ASN A 57 -13.33 -4.44 4.21
CA ASN A 57 -13.55 -3.54 5.33
C ASN A 57 -13.42 -4.32 6.64
N VAL A 58 -12.19 -4.52 7.10
CA VAL A 58 -11.92 -5.19 8.38
C VAL A 58 -12.25 -4.23 9.51
N ARG A 59 -13.16 -4.63 10.39
CA ARG A 59 -13.47 -3.87 11.61
C ARG A 59 -12.22 -3.84 12.49
N ALA A 60 -11.71 -2.63 12.74
CA ALA A 60 -10.52 -2.44 13.54
C ALA A 60 -10.81 -2.67 15.04
N THR A 61 -10.69 -3.91 15.49
CA THR A 61 -10.73 -4.26 16.92
C THR A 61 -9.56 -3.61 17.66
N SER A 62 -9.74 -3.23 18.93
CA SER A 62 -8.70 -2.66 19.77
C SER A 62 -7.42 -3.51 19.80
N ALA A 63 -7.56 -4.85 19.88
CA ALA A 63 -6.44 -5.79 19.81
C ALA A 63 -5.63 -5.68 18.50
N LEU A 64 -6.31 -5.55 17.36
CA LEU A 64 -5.66 -5.39 16.05
C LEU A 64 -4.85 -4.08 16.01
N LYS A 65 -5.45 -2.98 16.49
CA LYS A 65 -4.76 -1.68 16.53
C LYS A 65 -3.49 -1.74 17.39
N LYS A 66 -3.55 -2.41 18.55
CA LYS A 66 -2.40 -2.60 19.44
C LYS A 66 -1.30 -3.39 18.76
N ALA A 67 -1.63 -4.53 18.14
CA ALA A 67 -0.66 -5.36 17.42
C ALA A 67 0.02 -4.58 16.29
N VAL A 68 -0.76 -3.81 15.51
CA VAL A 68 -0.26 -3.00 14.40
C VAL A 68 0.70 -1.91 14.89
N ILE A 69 0.35 -1.20 15.96
CA ILE A 69 1.23 -0.17 16.55
C ILE A 69 2.50 -0.79 17.13
N ASP A 70 2.39 -1.91 17.83
CA ASP A 70 3.53 -2.63 18.37
C ASP A 70 4.49 -3.06 17.28
N GLU A 71 3.99 -3.54 16.14
CA GLU A 71 4.84 -3.89 15.00
C GLU A 71 5.57 -2.68 14.42
N VAL A 72 4.91 -1.52 14.32
CA VAL A 72 5.54 -0.29 13.83
C VAL A 72 6.59 0.24 14.81
N ILE A 73 6.29 0.22 16.11
CA ILE A 73 7.15 0.83 17.13
C ILE A 73 8.28 -0.12 17.53
N LYS A 74 7.96 -1.38 17.84
CA LYS A 74 8.92 -2.37 18.35
C LYS A 74 9.76 -3.01 17.24
N LYS A 75 9.16 -3.26 16.07
CA LYS A 75 9.89 -3.88 14.93
C LYS A 75 10.39 -2.84 13.92
N SER A 76 10.14 -1.55 14.16
CA SER A 76 10.49 -0.44 13.25
C SER A 76 10.07 -0.68 11.79
N LEU A 77 8.97 -1.42 11.59
CA LEU A 77 8.46 -1.72 10.26
C LEU A 77 8.02 -0.44 9.57
N SER A 78 8.28 -0.35 8.27
CA SER A 78 7.80 0.77 7.49
C SER A 78 6.27 0.75 7.42
N TYR A 79 5.67 1.94 7.39
CA TYR A 79 4.22 2.06 7.27
C TYR A 79 3.66 1.31 6.06
N ALA A 80 4.43 1.24 4.96
CA ALA A 80 4.00 0.52 3.77
C ALA A 80 3.96 -0.99 4.00
N GLU A 81 4.98 -1.55 4.66
CA GLU A 81 5.01 -2.97 5.02
C GLU A 81 3.88 -3.32 5.98
N THR A 82 3.63 -2.50 7.00
CA THR A 82 2.53 -2.74 7.96
C THR A 82 1.17 -2.68 7.27
N VAL A 83 0.95 -1.69 6.41
CA VAL A 83 -0.28 -1.52 5.61
C VAL A 83 -0.50 -2.70 4.68
N ALA A 84 0.58 -3.24 4.11
CA ALA A 84 0.52 -4.42 3.25
C ALA A 84 0.24 -5.69 4.06
N LYS A 85 0.93 -5.88 5.19
CA LYS A 85 0.84 -7.08 6.03
C LYS A 85 -0.55 -7.25 6.67
N TYR A 86 -1.14 -6.17 7.15
CA TYR A 86 -2.45 -6.19 7.82
C TYR A 86 -3.61 -5.79 6.89
N ASP A 87 -3.31 -5.61 5.61
CA ASP A 87 -4.21 -5.08 4.59
C ASP A 87 -5.01 -3.83 5.02
N LEU A 88 -4.32 -2.91 5.69
CA LEU A 88 -4.92 -1.69 6.21
C LEU A 88 -4.87 -0.57 5.18
N SER A 89 -5.59 0.51 5.45
CA SER A 89 -5.39 1.79 4.77
C SER A 89 -4.28 2.59 5.45
N PHE A 90 -3.41 3.21 4.66
CA PHE A 90 -2.35 4.09 5.15
C PHE A 90 -2.90 5.24 6.02
N CYS A 91 -4.06 5.78 5.67
CA CYS A 91 -4.73 6.83 6.44
C CYS A 91 -5.17 6.32 7.82
N CYS A 92 -5.65 5.08 7.90
CA CYS A 92 -6.03 4.45 9.18
C CYS A 92 -4.81 4.28 10.09
N LEU A 93 -3.71 3.74 9.55
CA LEU A 93 -2.47 3.55 10.30
C LEU A 93 -1.94 4.88 10.86
N LYS A 94 -1.88 5.93 10.03
CA LYS A 94 -1.48 7.28 10.48
C LYS A 94 -2.38 7.81 11.60
N LYS A 95 -3.70 7.61 11.49
CA LYS A 95 -4.65 8.06 12.51
C LYS A 95 -4.42 7.36 13.84
N TRP A 96 -4.16 6.05 13.83
CA TRP A 96 -3.87 5.26 15.03
C TRP A 96 -2.55 5.66 15.68
N LEU A 97 -1.49 5.83 14.88
CA LEU A 97 -0.19 6.30 15.39
C LEU A 97 -0.28 7.70 16.00
N ARG A 98 -1.09 8.59 15.41
CA ARG A 98 -1.32 9.93 15.97
C ARG A 98 -2.01 9.86 17.33
N LYS A 99 -3.06 9.05 17.46
CA LYS A 99 -3.77 8.82 18.73
C LYS A 99 -2.85 8.25 19.80
N TYR A 100 -2.06 7.24 19.42
CA TYR A 100 -1.08 6.64 20.32
C TYR A 100 -0.01 7.63 20.79
N ARG A 101 0.49 8.50 19.91
CA ARG A 101 1.44 9.55 20.30
C ARG A 101 0.83 10.61 21.23
N HIS A 102 -0.49 10.79 21.20
CA HIS A 102 -1.18 11.79 22.01
C HIS A 102 -1.55 11.27 23.41
N GLY A 103 -2.02 10.04 23.53
CA GLY A 103 -2.49 9.48 24.82
C GLY A 103 -2.29 7.97 24.96
N GLY A 104 -1.30 7.41 24.27
CA GLY A 104 -0.94 6.00 24.40
C GLY A 104 -2.04 5.03 23.94
N TYR A 105 -2.11 3.88 24.61
CA TYR A 105 -3.06 2.82 24.26
C TYR A 105 -4.50 3.10 24.72
N GLU A 106 -4.73 4.09 25.59
CA GLU A 106 -6.04 4.44 26.11
C GLU A 106 -6.88 5.22 25.08
N GLU A 107 -6.20 5.97 24.20
CA GLU A 107 -6.80 6.79 23.13
C GLU A 107 -7.02 6.03 21.80
N LEU A 108 -6.69 4.74 21.74
CA LEU A 108 -6.55 3.96 20.50
C LEU A 108 -7.84 3.30 20.00
#